data_AF-A0A850MR98-F1
#
_entry.id   AF-A0A850MR98-F1
#
_cell.length_a   1.000
_cell.length_b   1.000
_cell.length_c   1.000
_cell.angle_alpha   90.00
_cell.angle_beta   90.00
_cell.angle_gamma   90.00
#
_symmetry.space_group_name_H-M   'P 1'
#
loop_
_entity.id
_entity.type
_entity.pdbx_description
1 polymer ?
#
loop_
_entity_poly.entity_id
_entity_poly.type
_entity_poly.pdbx_seq_one_letter_code
_entity_poly.pdbx_strand_id
1 'polypeptide(L)'
;MKMEDIEQNWVNKMYEKLTTPKTIKICGYTALILFFGLFITAIIVALPPGPIDLEPYTIWNNWISDMGSYKYTPAPFLLDTMLIGTGILLVPFHLYLEKHLAPIPRDAGDFPIPHRWTYRLTELGFFLNCLGSFSMICVGIFSEDRSFGLHFPFSVLLFGSFAFGAIFLGLAFMITDPVIVPKPFNYILGVYGVHGLFIIGGFAGYHLLWGTPLEKLMEWVIFFALMAWMLPISFFAMRHAEKLLNEK
;
A
#
# COMPACT_ATOMS: atom_id res chain seq x y z
N MET A 1 26.46 -16.02 -25.58
CA MET A 1 25.41 -15.28 -24.86
C MET A 1 26.06 -14.67 -23.63
N LYS A 2 26.08 -13.33 -23.51
CA LYS A 2 26.73 -12.67 -22.38
C LYS A 2 25.87 -12.85 -21.12
N MET A 3 26.48 -12.83 -19.95
CA MET A 3 25.78 -12.97 -18.66
C MET A 3 24.70 -11.89 -18.47
N GLU A 4 24.97 -10.67 -18.94
CA GLU A 4 24.00 -9.56 -19.00
C GLU A 4 22.75 -9.90 -19.83
N ASP A 5 22.90 -10.62 -20.96
CA ASP A 5 21.77 -11.04 -21.80
C ASP A 5 20.88 -12.07 -21.08
N ILE A 6 21.47 -12.89 -20.19
CA ILE A 6 20.76 -13.92 -19.42
C ILE A 6 19.98 -13.28 -18.27
N GLU A 7 20.61 -12.37 -17.53
CA GLU A 7 19.99 -11.66 -16.40
C GLU A 7 18.82 -10.78 -16.86
N GLN A 8 19.00 -10.02 -17.94
CA GLN A 8 17.93 -9.19 -18.52
C GLN A 8 16.72 -10.02 -18.96
N ASN A 9 16.97 -11.22 -19.51
CA ASN A 9 15.92 -12.14 -19.92
C ASN A 9 15.14 -12.71 -18.72
N TRP A 10 15.82 -13.01 -17.60
CA TRP A 10 15.17 -13.51 -16.39
C TRP A 10 14.30 -12.44 -15.70
N VAL A 11 14.80 -11.22 -15.54
CA VAL A 11 14.04 -10.11 -14.93
C VAL A 11 12.77 -9.82 -15.73
N ASN A 12 12.87 -9.76 -17.06
CA ASN A 12 11.71 -9.55 -17.93
C ASN A 12 10.67 -10.66 -17.79
N LYS A 13 11.10 -11.93 -17.79
CA LYS A 13 10.19 -13.08 -17.58
C LYS A 13 9.50 -13.02 -16.22
N MET A 14 10.22 -12.65 -15.16
CA MET A 14 9.64 -12.51 -13.83
C MET A 14 8.62 -11.36 -13.80
N TYR A 15 8.97 -10.19 -14.33
CA TYR A 15 8.06 -9.05 -14.44
C TYR A 15 6.79 -9.41 -15.22
N GLU A 16 6.91 -10.06 -16.38
CA GLU A 16 5.77 -10.50 -17.17
C GLU A 16 4.88 -11.47 -16.41
N LYS A 17 5.48 -12.44 -15.70
CA LYS A 17 4.76 -13.43 -14.88
C LYS A 17 4.01 -12.76 -13.72
N LEU A 18 4.66 -11.85 -13.00
CA LEU A 18 4.08 -11.14 -11.86
C LEU A 18 2.96 -10.20 -12.29
N THR A 19 3.04 -9.63 -13.49
CA THR A 19 2.04 -8.72 -14.05
C THR A 19 0.99 -9.41 -14.92
N THR A 20 0.91 -10.75 -14.93
CA THR A 20 -0.18 -11.41 -15.65
C THR A 20 -1.52 -11.17 -14.94
N PRO A 21 -2.62 -10.99 -15.69
CA PRO A 21 -3.94 -10.80 -15.09
C PRO A 21 -4.35 -11.89 -14.08
N LYS A 22 -3.94 -13.14 -14.33
CA LYS A 22 -4.17 -14.26 -13.41
C LYS A 22 -3.46 -14.06 -12.07
N THR A 23 -2.19 -13.67 -12.10
CA THR A 23 -1.42 -13.37 -10.88
C THR A 23 -2.07 -12.23 -10.10
N ILE A 24 -2.49 -11.16 -10.78
CA ILE A 24 -3.08 -9.98 -10.12
C ILE A 24 -4.41 -10.29 -9.46
N LYS A 25 -5.28 -11.11 -10.09
CA LYS A 25 -6.51 -11.57 -9.42
C LYS A 25 -6.19 -12.37 -8.15
N ILE A 26 -5.29 -13.36 -8.25
CA ILE A 26 -4.94 -14.21 -7.11
C ILE A 26 -4.34 -13.34 -5.99
N CYS A 27 -3.29 -12.58 -6.28
CA CYS A 27 -2.64 -11.73 -5.28
C CYS A 27 -3.60 -10.69 -4.70
N GLY A 28 -4.42 -10.04 -5.52
CA GLY A 28 -5.38 -9.03 -5.08
C GLY A 28 -6.44 -9.59 -4.13
N TYR A 29 -7.12 -10.69 -4.50
CA TYR A 29 -8.11 -11.30 -3.62
C TYR A 29 -7.48 -11.89 -2.35
N THR A 30 -6.33 -12.56 -2.47
CA THR A 30 -5.62 -13.08 -1.30
C THR A 30 -5.17 -11.95 -0.38
N ALA A 31 -4.66 -10.83 -0.92
CA ALA A 31 -4.28 -9.67 -0.11
C ALA A 31 -5.48 -9.08 0.63
N LEU A 32 -6.64 -8.89 -0.03
CA LEU A 32 -7.83 -8.37 0.62
C LEU A 32 -8.36 -9.30 1.72
N ILE A 33 -8.43 -10.61 1.45
CA ILE A 33 -8.87 -11.61 2.43
C ILE A 33 -7.91 -11.67 3.61
N LEU A 34 -6.61 -11.72 3.34
CA LEU A 34 -5.57 -11.77 4.37
C LEU A 34 -5.56 -10.49 5.21
N PHE A 35 -5.63 -9.34 4.56
CA PHE A 35 -5.68 -8.04 5.22
C PHE A 35 -6.92 -7.90 6.10
N PHE A 36 -8.13 -7.96 5.53
CA PHE A 36 -9.35 -7.75 6.31
C PHE A 36 -9.62 -8.88 7.29
N GLY A 37 -9.37 -10.12 6.89
CA GLY A 37 -9.58 -11.29 7.74
C GLY A 37 -8.72 -11.21 8.99
N LEU A 38 -7.41 -10.98 8.84
CA LEU A 38 -6.51 -10.89 9.99
C LEU A 38 -6.66 -9.57 10.74
N PHE A 39 -6.90 -8.44 10.08
CA PHE A 39 -7.10 -7.15 10.75
C PHE A 39 -8.32 -7.14 11.65
N ILE A 40 -9.48 -7.58 11.12
CA ILE A 40 -10.72 -7.67 11.90
C ILE A 40 -10.55 -8.66 13.06
N THR A 41 -9.91 -9.81 12.79
CA THR A 41 -9.62 -10.79 13.86
C THR A 41 -8.70 -10.21 14.92
N ALA A 42 -7.65 -9.48 14.54
CA ALA A 42 -6.72 -8.83 15.46
C ALA A 42 -7.45 -7.81 16.35
N ILE A 43 -8.33 -6.98 15.76
CA ILE A 43 -9.17 -6.04 16.52
C ILE A 43 -10.05 -6.80 17.52
N ILE A 44 -10.81 -7.81 17.06
CA ILE A 44 -11.72 -8.57 17.93
C ILE A 44 -10.96 -9.20 19.11
N VAL A 45 -9.76 -9.74 18.85
CA VAL A 45 -8.92 -10.38 19.86
C VAL A 45 -8.29 -9.34 20.82
N ALA A 46 -8.08 -8.10 20.37
CA ALA A 46 -7.56 -7.02 21.20
C ALA A 46 -8.65 -6.30 22.04
N LEU A 47 -9.94 -6.39 21.68
CA LEU A 47 -11.02 -5.69 22.42
C LEU A 47 -11.09 -6.00 23.93
N PRO A 48 -10.91 -7.26 24.39
CA PRO A 48 -10.85 -7.56 25.82
C PRO A 48 -9.60 -6.94 26.47
N PRO A 49 -9.56 -6.82 27.81
CA PRO A 49 -8.33 -6.52 28.54
C PRO A 49 -7.18 -7.43 28.08
N GLY A 50 -6.04 -6.81 27.83
CA GLY A 50 -4.83 -7.49 27.39
C GLY A 50 -4.24 -8.38 28.48
N PRO A 51 -3.24 -9.20 28.10
CA PRO A 51 -2.54 -10.07 29.05
C PRO A 51 -1.79 -9.30 30.15
N ILE A 52 -1.35 -8.08 29.85
CA ILE A 52 -0.58 -7.23 30.77
C ILE A 52 -1.31 -5.92 31.04
N ASP A 53 -1.79 -5.25 29.99
CA ASP A 53 -2.61 -4.05 30.14
C ASP A 53 -4.07 -4.45 30.39
N LEU A 54 -4.58 -4.11 31.56
CA LEU A 54 -5.94 -4.49 31.96
C LEU A 54 -7.01 -3.55 31.38
N GLU A 55 -6.61 -2.50 30.67
CA GLU A 55 -7.54 -1.63 29.96
C GLU A 55 -7.94 -2.24 28.61
N PRO A 56 -9.24 -2.17 28.23
CA PRO A 56 -9.70 -2.59 26.91
C PRO A 56 -9.06 -1.75 25.79
N TYR A 57 -8.71 -2.42 24.69
CA TYR A 57 -8.19 -1.75 23.50
C TYR A 57 -9.26 -0.88 22.83
N THR A 58 -8.93 0.38 22.53
CA THR A 58 -9.81 1.29 21.78
C THR A 58 -9.02 2.17 20.82
N ILE A 59 -9.65 2.60 19.73
CA ILE A 59 -9.03 3.50 18.75
C ILE A 59 -8.62 4.87 19.31
N TRP A 60 -9.20 5.26 20.46
CA TRP A 60 -8.92 6.54 21.11
C TRP A 60 -7.65 6.47 21.95
N ASN A 61 -7.40 5.32 22.56
CA ASN A 61 -6.36 5.15 23.58
C ASN A 61 -5.20 4.27 23.12
N ASN A 62 -5.29 3.65 21.93
CA ASN A 62 -4.30 2.70 21.46
C ASN A 62 -3.90 2.95 20.00
N TRP A 63 -2.62 2.70 19.73
CA TRP A 63 -2.04 2.64 18.40
C TRP A 63 -2.51 1.38 17.68
N ILE A 64 -2.53 1.38 16.35
CA ILE A 64 -2.70 0.16 15.55
C ILE A 64 -1.58 -0.82 15.89
N SER A 65 -0.34 -0.33 16.04
CA SER A 65 0.83 -1.14 16.39
C SER A 65 0.73 -1.80 17.77
N ASP A 66 -0.09 -1.29 18.69
CA ASP A 66 -0.34 -1.91 20.00
C ASP A 66 -0.94 -3.32 19.81
N MET A 67 -1.67 -3.60 18.72
CA MET A 67 -2.13 -4.97 18.39
C MET A 67 -0.97 -5.91 18.01
N GLY A 68 0.24 -5.40 17.80
CA GLY A 68 1.47 -6.17 17.60
C GLY A 68 2.19 -6.51 18.90
N SER A 69 1.65 -6.15 20.07
CA SER A 69 2.27 -6.40 21.37
C SER A 69 1.46 -7.36 22.25
N TYR A 70 2.16 -8.28 22.91
CA TYR A 70 1.63 -9.12 23.99
C TYR A 70 1.12 -8.32 25.19
N LYS A 71 1.47 -7.03 25.27
CA LYS A 71 0.92 -6.14 26.29
C LYS A 71 -0.60 -5.97 26.14
N TYR A 72 -1.07 -5.80 24.91
CA TYR A 72 -2.46 -5.44 24.61
C TYR A 72 -3.28 -6.56 23.99
N THR A 73 -2.65 -7.59 23.40
CA THR A 73 -3.37 -8.70 22.79
C THR A 73 -2.71 -10.05 23.08
N PRO A 74 -3.49 -11.13 23.25
CA PRO A 74 -2.93 -12.48 23.37
C PRO A 74 -2.39 -13.04 22.05
N ALA A 75 -2.68 -12.42 20.90
CA ALA A 75 -2.31 -12.92 19.58
C ALA A 75 -1.66 -11.85 18.68
N PRO A 76 -0.51 -11.26 19.08
CA PRO A 76 0.14 -10.19 18.32
C PRO A 76 0.60 -10.62 16.92
N PHE A 77 0.88 -11.92 16.74
CA PHE A 77 1.28 -12.49 15.46
C PHE A 77 0.23 -12.30 14.34
N LEU A 78 -1.04 -12.00 14.68
CA LEU A 78 -2.09 -11.74 13.70
C LEU A 78 -1.78 -10.47 12.89
N LEU A 79 -1.42 -9.37 13.56
CA LEU A 79 -1.05 -8.12 12.91
C LEU A 79 0.23 -8.31 12.08
N ASP A 80 1.24 -8.97 12.66
CA ASP A 80 2.52 -9.20 11.99
C ASP A 80 2.36 -10.00 10.69
N THR A 81 1.59 -11.09 10.75
CA THR A 81 1.30 -11.96 9.60
C THR A 81 0.50 -11.19 8.54
N MET A 82 -0.45 -10.36 8.97
CA MET A 82 -1.21 -9.50 8.09
C MET A 82 -0.30 -8.53 7.34
N LEU A 83 0.59 -7.83 8.05
CA LEU A 83 1.50 -6.84 7.48
C LEU A 83 2.48 -7.48 6.49
N ILE A 84 3.14 -8.58 6.87
CA ILE A 84 4.10 -9.29 6.02
C ILE A 84 3.40 -9.86 4.78
N GLY A 85 2.30 -10.61 4.99
CA GLY A 85 1.58 -11.25 3.90
C GLY A 85 1.02 -10.26 2.91
N THR A 86 0.37 -9.19 3.39
CA THR A 86 -0.21 -8.16 2.53
C THR A 86 0.88 -7.38 1.80
N GLY A 87 1.96 -6.99 2.48
CA GLY A 87 3.08 -6.27 1.87
C GLY A 87 3.70 -7.05 0.70
N ILE A 88 3.90 -8.36 0.85
CA ILE A 88 4.40 -9.22 -0.25
C ILE A 88 3.42 -9.26 -1.42
N LEU A 89 2.13 -9.44 -1.13
CA LEU A 89 1.09 -9.58 -2.15
C LEU A 89 0.76 -8.27 -2.89
N LEU A 90 1.10 -7.12 -2.31
CA LEU A 90 0.96 -5.81 -2.96
C LEU A 90 2.07 -5.52 -3.99
N VAL A 91 3.23 -6.19 -3.93
CA VAL A 91 4.31 -5.96 -4.91
C VAL A 91 3.88 -6.25 -6.36
N PRO A 92 3.27 -7.42 -6.69
CA PRO A 92 2.74 -7.67 -8.03
C PRO A 92 1.70 -6.63 -8.45
N PHE A 93 0.91 -6.14 -7.50
CA PHE A 93 -0.12 -5.14 -7.75
C PHE A 93 0.48 -3.80 -8.21
N HIS A 94 1.53 -3.32 -7.54
CA HIS A 94 2.21 -2.08 -7.94
C HIS A 94 2.87 -2.21 -9.31
N LEU A 95 3.50 -3.35 -9.60
CA LEU A 95 4.08 -3.64 -10.92
C LEU A 95 3.01 -3.63 -12.03
N TYR A 96 1.82 -4.13 -11.73
CA TYR A 96 0.71 -4.14 -12.67
C TYR A 96 0.15 -2.73 -12.94
N LEU A 97 0.05 -1.90 -11.90
CA LEU A 97 -0.33 -0.50 -12.04
C LEU A 97 0.67 0.25 -12.93
N GLU A 98 1.98 0.12 -12.67
CA GLU A 98 3.03 0.74 -13.49
C GLU A 98 2.87 0.35 -14.96
N LYS A 99 2.74 -0.95 -15.25
CA LYS A 99 2.59 -1.48 -16.61
C LYS A 99 1.46 -0.86 -17.43
N HIS A 100 0.36 -0.49 -16.78
CA HIS A 100 -0.90 -0.17 -17.45
C HIS A 100 -1.36 1.28 -17.26
N LEU A 101 -0.73 2.05 -16.36
CA LEU A 101 -1.05 3.46 -16.14
C LEU A 101 -0.19 4.40 -16.99
N ALA A 102 1.12 4.17 -16.97
CA ALA A 102 2.07 4.86 -17.83
C ALA A 102 3.26 3.91 -17.99
N PRO A 103 3.18 2.95 -18.92
CA PRO A 103 4.26 1.99 -19.12
C PRO A 103 5.55 2.76 -19.31
N ILE A 104 6.54 2.46 -18.47
CA ILE A 104 7.85 3.06 -18.60
C ILE A 104 8.37 2.71 -20.00
N PRO A 105 8.66 3.70 -20.90
CA PRO A 105 9.18 3.41 -22.22
C PRO A 105 10.48 2.62 -22.07
N ARG A 106 10.48 1.37 -22.56
CA ARG A 106 11.67 0.50 -22.48
C ARG A 106 12.61 0.70 -23.66
N ASP A 107 12.07 1.25 -24.75
CA ASP A 107 12.80 1.55 -25.97
C ASP A 107 12.70 3.04 -26.32
N ALA A 108 13.78 3.60 -26.87
CA ALA A 108 13.86 5.02 -27.24
C ALA A 108 12.84 5.46 -28.31
N GLY A 109 12.27 4.50 -29.05
CA GLY A 109 11.21 4.72 -30.05
C GLY A 109 9.79 4.78 -29.46
N ASP A 110 9.59 4.31 -28.23
CA ASP A 110 8.29 4.20 -27.56
C ASP A 110 7.97 5.42 -26.70
N PHE A 111 8.54 6.59 -27.02
CA PHE A 111 8.14 7.86 -26.39
C PHE A 111 7.04 8.52 -27.23
N PRO A 112 5.75 8.18 -27.05
CA PRO A 112 4.71 9.09 -27.52
C PRO A 112 4.83 10.37 -26.69
N ILE A 113 4.56 11.49 -27.34
CA ILE A 113 4.38 12.77 -26.65
C ILE A 113 3.00 12.70 -25.98
N PRO A 114 2.92 12.15 -24.76
CA PRO A 114 2.41 12.98 -23.69
C PRO A 114 3.39 13.05 -22.52
N HIS A 115 3.78 14.30 -22.24
CA HIS A 115 4.39 14.86 -21.03
C HIS A 115 5.27 13.94 -20.18
N ARG A 116 6.59 14.15 -20.25
CA ARG A 116 7.63 13.65 -19.31
C ARG A 116 7.23 13.67 -17.83
N TRP A 117 6.33 14.59 -17.44
CA TRP A 117 5.79 14.69 -16.09
C TRP A 117 4.93 13.49 -15.70
N THR A 118 4.09 12.98 -16.59
CA THR A 118 3.27 11.79 -16.34
C THR A 118 4.15 10.59 -15.97
N TYR A 119 5.18 10.34 -16.78
CA TYR A 119 6.16 9.28 -16.51
C TYR A 119 6.79 9.43 -15.12
N ARG A 120 7.32 10.62 -14.81
CA ARG A 120 7.99 10.88 -13.51
C ARG A 120 7.05 10.73 -12.33
N LEU A 121 5.79 11.17 -12.48
CA LEU A 121 4.77 11.05 -11.44
C LEU A 121 4.41 9.57 -11.21
N THR A 122 4.20 8.81 -12.28
CA THR A 122 3.90 7.38 -12.17
C THR A 122 5.08 6.59 -11.62
N GLU A 123 6.30 6.88 -12.04
CA GLU A 123 7.53 6.24 -11.55
C GLU A 123 7.76 6.52 -10.06
N LEU A 124 7.61 7.78 -9.63
CA LEU A 124 7.75 8.15 -8.22
C LEU A 124 6.63 7.55 -7.38
N GLY A 125 5.39 7.57 -7.87
CA GLY A 125 4.26 6.90 -7.24
C GLY A 125 4.49 5.39 -7.09
N PHE A 126 4.98 4.73 -8.13
CA PHE A 126 5.32 3.32 -8.13
C PHE A 126 6.44 3.00 -7.12
N PHE A 127 7.54 3.74 -7.16
CA PHE A 127 8.67 3.58 -6.25
C PHE A 127 8.23 3.69 -4.79
N LEU A 128 7.46 4.73 -4.46
CA LEU A 128 6.98 4.97 -3.10
C LEU A 128 5.96 3.90 -2.64
N ASN A 129 5.09 3.43 -3.52
CA ASN A 129 4.17 2.33 -3.19
C ASN A 129 4.93 1.00 -2.94
N CYS A 130 6.00 0.73 -3.70
CA CYS A 130 6.89 -0.40 -3.43
C CYS A 130 7.62 -0.23 -2.09
N LEU A 131 8.14 0.97 -1.81
CA LEU A 131 8.79 1.29 -0.54
C LEU A 131 7.82 1.16 0.63
N GLY A 132 6.56 1.56 0.48
CA GLY A 132 5.50 1.35 1.46
C GLY A 132 5.24 -0.13 1.71
N SER A 133 5.17 -0.95 0.67
CA SER A 133 4.97 -2.41 0.81
C SER A 133 6.16 -3.09 1.49
N PHE A 134 7.38 -2.69 1.14
CA PHE A 134 8.59 -3.15 1.82
C PHE A 134 8.59 -2.74 3.31
N SER A 135 8.23 -1.49 3.59
CA SER A 135 8.12 -0.99 4.96
C SER A 135 7.06 -1.74 5.75
N MET A 136 5.92 -2.09 5.13
CA MET A 136 4.87 -2.91 5.73
C MET A 136 5.42 -4.26 6.20
N ILE A 137 6.22 -4.93 5.36
CA ILE A 137 6.90 -6.18 5.71
C ILE A 137 7.84 -5.96 6.90
N CYS A 138 8.64 -4.90 6.86
CA CYS A 138 9.55 -4.56 7.95
C CYS A 138 8.83 -4.26 9.26
N VAL A 139 7.70 -3.55 9.25
CA VAL A 139 6.88 -3.30 10.46
C VAL A 139 6.40 -4.61 11.07
N GLY A 140 5.95 -5.58 10.26
CA GLY A 140 5.54 -6.89 10.77
C GLY A 140 6.71 -7.75 11.29
N ILE A 141 7.90 -7.62 10.72
CA ILE A 141 9.12 -8.30 11.22
C ILE A 141 9.57 -7.66 12.55
N PHE A 142 9.74 -6.34 12.54
CA PHE A 142 10.13 -5.51 13.66
C PHE A 142 8.89 -4.99 14.39
N SER A 143 8.02 -5.92 14.81
CA SER A 143 6.81 -5.62 15.57
C SER A 143 7.15 -4.98 16.93
N GLU A 144 6.16 -4.42 17.63
CA GLU A 144 6.36 -3.61 18.84
C GLU A 144 7.26 -4.30 19.88
N ASP A 145 6.99 -5.58 20.17
CA ASP A 145 7.76 -6.38 21.14
C ASP A 145 9.15 -6.82 20.63
N ARG A 146 9.39 -6.74 19.32
CA ARG A 146 10.63 -7.18 18.64
C ARG A 146 11.23 -6.07 17.79
N SER A 147 11.02 -4.83 18.20
CA SER A 147 11.27 -3.67 17.36
C SER A 147 12.76 -3.38 17.16
N PHE A 148 13.58 -3.62 18.20
CA PHE A 148 14.98 -3.19 18.25
C PHE A 148 15.16 -1.69 17.88
N GLY A 149 14.15 -0.86 18.16
CA GLY A 149 14.11 0.56 17.79
C GLY A 149 13.80 0.84 16.31
N LEU A 150 13.55 -0.18 15.49
CA LEU A 150 13.29 -0.07 14.06
C LEU A 150 11.80 0.05 13.71
N HIS A 151 10.90 -0.34 14.61
CA HIS A 151 9.45 -0.28 14.38
C HIS A 151 9.00 1.11 13.95
N PHE A 152 9.32 2.13 14.77
CA PHE A 152 8.88 3.50 14.51
C PHE A 152 9.39 4.06 13.16
N PRO A 153 10.69 3.98 12.82
CA PRO A 153 11.17 4.39 11.49
C PRO A 153 10.45 3.68 10.33
N PHE A 154 10.20 2.37 10.43
CA PHE A 154 9.51 1.63 9.37
C PHE A 154 8.01 1.96 9.31
N SER A 155 7.37 2.26 10.43
CA SER A 155 5.97 2.71 10.47
C SER A 155 5.83 4.10 9.82
N VAL A 156 6.74 5.03 10.13
CA VAL A 156 6.79 6.34 9.44
C VAL A 156 7.02 6.16 7.95
N LEU A 157 7.94 5.26 7.56
CA LEU A 157 8.22 4.99 6.15
C LEU A 157 7.03 4.32 5.45
N LEU A 158 6.30 3.43 6.11
CA LEU A 158 5.09 2.78 5.62
C LEU A 158 4.01 3.82 5.28
N PHE A 159 3.58 4.59 6.28
CA PHE A 159 2.51 5.58 6.11
C PHE A 159 2.94 6.70 5.16
N GLY A 160 4.16 7.22 5.32
CA GLY A 160 4.69 8.27 4.47
C GLY A 160 4.79 7.84 3.01
N SER A 161 5.35 6.66 2.74
CA SER A 161 5.54 6.20 1.35
C SER A 161 4.22 5.92 0.66
N PHE A 162 3.23 5.31 1.32
CA PHE A 162 1.91 5.14 0.70
C PHE A 162 1.18 6.48 0.52
N ALA A 163 1.27 7.42 1.46
CA ALA A 163 0.66 8.73 1.33
C ALA A 163 1.25 9.53 0.16
N PHE A 164 2.57 9.63 0.08
CA PHE A 164 3.22 10.29 -1.06
C PHE A 164 3.00 9.52 -2.37
N GLY A 165 3.03 8.18 -2.33
CA GLY A 165 2.71 7.33 -3.46
C GLY A 165 1.32 7.63 -4.03
N ALA A 166 0.33 7.83 -3.17
CA ALA A 166 -1.02 8.22 -3.53
C ALA A 166 -1.11 9.64 -4.10
N ILE A 167 -0.35 10.60 -3.57
CA ILE A 167 -0.28 11.95 -4.11
C ILE A 167 0.26 11.93 -5.54
N PHE A 168 1.39 11.27 -5.78
CA PHE A 168 1.99 11.24 -7.12
C PHE A 168 1.16 10.44 -8.13
N LEU A 169 0.65 9.27 -7.73
CA LEU A 169 -0.23 8.50 -8.60
C LEU A 169 -1.58 9.21 -8.82
N GLY A 170 -2.08 9.92 -7.81
CA GLY A 170 -3.29 10.72 -7.91
C GLY A 170 -3.14 11.88 -8.90
N LEU A 171 -2.00 12.59 -8.87
CA LEU A 171 -1.67 13.58 -9.90
C LEU A 171 -1.63 12.95 -11.30
N ALA A 172 -1.02 11.77 -11.43
CA ALA A 172 -1.01 11.04 -12.70
C ALA A 172 -2.44 10.72 -13.18
N PHE A 173 -3.33 10.24 -12.30
CA PHE A 173 -4.74 9.95 -12.65
C PHE A 173 -5.54 11.18 -13.08
N MET A 174 -5.22 12.36 -12.57
CA MET A 174 -5.89 13.61 -12.97
C MET A 174 -5.42 14.10 -14.33
N ILE A 175 -4.16 13.85 -14.69
CA ILE A 175 -3.55 14.31 -15.94
C ILE A 175 -3.77 13.30 -17.08
N THR A 176 -3.94 12.02 -16.74
CA THR A 176 -4.06 10.93 -17.70
C THR A 176 -5.46 10.33 -17.75
N ASP A 177 -5.70 9.56 -18.80
CA ASP A 177 -6.88 8.71 -18.96
C ASP A 177 -6.46 7.24 -18.78
N PRO A 178 -6.16 6.79 -17.55
CA PRO A 178 -5.65 5.46 -17.32
C PRO A 178 -6.70 4.41 -17.68
N VAL A 179 -6.28 3.36 -18.39
CA VAL A 179 -7.19 2.26 -18.80
C VAL A 179 -7.74 1.50 -17.58
N ILE A 180 -6.96 1.44 -16.50
CA ILE A 180 -7.34 0.74 -15.27
C ILE A 180 -8.51 1.45 -14.56
N VAL A 181 -8.43 2.77 -14.40
CA VAL A 181 -9.43 3.54 -13.63
C VAL A 181 -10.23 4.40 -14.59
N PRO A 182 -11.47 4.02 -14.94
CA PRO A 182 -12.25 4.75 -15.94
C PRO A 182 -12.74 6.11 -15.40
N LYS A 183 -13.04 7.04 -16.32
CA LYS A 183 -13.76 8.27 -15.99
C LYS A 183 -15.18 7.97 -15.48
N PRO A 184 -15.72 8.76 -14.53
CA PRO A 184 -15.10 9.91 -13.85
C PRO A 184 -14.25 9.52 -12.62
N PHE A 185 -14.13 8.23 -12.31
CA PHE A 185 -13.51 7.75 -11.08
C PHE A 185 -12.00 8.05 -10.99
N ASN A 186 -11.28 8.11 -12.10
CA ASN A 186 -9.87 8.51 -12.12
C ASN A 186 -9.67 9.89 -11.50
N TYR A 187 -10.51 10.86 -11.87
CA TYR A 187 -10.42 12.22 -11.34
C TYR A 187 -10.77 12.27 -9.86
N ILE A 188 -11.82 11.56 -9.42
CA ILE A 188 -12.23 11.52 -8.01
C ILE A 188 -11.12 10.91 -7.14
N LEU A 189 -10.58 9.75 -7.55
CA LEU A 189 -9.49 9.09 -6.84
C LEU A 189 -8.18 9.87 -6.92
N GLY A 190 -7.96 10.59 -8.02
CA GLY A 190 -6.84 11.49 -8.20
C GLY A 190 -6.89 12.66 -7.22
N VAL A 191 -8.01 13.39 -7.18
CA VAL A 191 -8.23 14.49 -6.24
C VAL A 191 -8.14 14.02 -4.80
N TYR A 192 -8.73 12.86 -4.47
CA TYR A 192 -8.63 12.31 -3.11
C TYR A 192 -7.19 11.94 -2.75
N GLY A 193 -6.45 11.29 -3.66
CA GLY A 193 -5.04 10.95 -3.45
C GLY A 193 -4.17 12.17 -3.21
N VAL A 194 -4.39 13.25 -3.96
CA VAL A 194 -3.62 14.50 -3.80
C VAL A 194 -4.08 15.28 -2.59
N HIS A 195 -5.33 15.74 -2.56
CA HIS A 195 -5.80 16.71 -1.57
C HIS A 195 -6.19 16.02 -0.27
N GLY A 196 -6.90 14.90 -0.37
CA GLY A 196 -7.32 14.11 0.78
C GLY A 196 -6.11 13.67 1.60
N LEU A 197 -5.14 13.02 0.97
CA LEU A 197 -3.98 12.51 1.72
C LEU A 197 -2.94 13.58 2.05
N PHE A 198 -2.83 14.67 1.30
CA PHE A 198 -1.98 15.79 1.71
C PHE A 198 -2.52 16.46 2.98
N ILE A 199 -3.82 16.74 3.04
CA ILE A 199 -4.45 17.38 4.21
C ILE A 199 -4.45 16.43 5.40
N ILE A 200 -4.97 15.21 5.21
CA ILE A 200 -5.08 14.22 6.30
C ILE A 200 -3.69 13.78 6.75
N GLY A 201 -2.78 13.48 5.81
CA GLY A 201 -1.41 13.06 6.12
C GLY A 201 -0.60 14.16 6.79
N GLY A 202 -0.74 15.42 6.35
CA GLY A 202 -0.10 16.57 6.98
C GLY A 202 -0.62 16.80 8.40
N PHE A 203 -1.94 16.76 8.59
CA PHE A 203 -2.56 16.91 9.90
C PHE A 203 -2.18 15.77 10.85
N ALA A 204 -2.31 14.51 10.41
CA ALA A 204 -1.90 13.35 11.19
C ALA A 204 -0.40 13.40 11.51
N GLY A 205 0.45 13.70 10.53
CA GLY A 205 1.90 13.82 10.72
C GLY A 205 2.29 14.86 11.76
N TYR A 206 1.62 16.02 11.78
CA TYR A 206 1.82 17.01 12.83
C TYR A 206 1.47 16.46 14.22
N HIS A 207 0.33 15.80 14.37
CA HIS A 207 -0.09 15.26 15.66
C HIS A 207 0.81 14.11 16.15
N LEU A 208 1.32 13.29 15.23
CA LEU A 208 2.21 12.15 15.50
C LEU A 208 3.63 12.60 15.89
N LEU A 209 4.18 13.60 15.22
CA LEU A 209 5.56 14.04 15.44
C LEU A 209 5.71 14.98 16.64
N TRP A 210 4.63 15.70 17.02
CA TRP A 210 4.64 16.64 18.14
C TRP A 210 3.98 16.10 19.43
N GLY A 211 3.61 14.81 19.47
CA GLY A 211 3.20 14.13 20.70
C GLY A 211 1.91 14.69 21.32
N THR A 212 0.90 14.94 20.49
CA THR A 212 -0.35 15.55 20.96
C THR A 212 -1.30 14.50 21.56
N PRO A 213 -2.33 14.88 22.34
CA PRO A 213 -3.32 13.93 22.86
C PRO A 213 -4.10 13.14 21.79
N LEU A 214 -4.08 13.59 20.53
CA LEU A 214 -4.76 12.92 19.41
C LEU A 214 -3.86 11.97 18.63
N GLU A 215 -2.59 11.82 18.98
CA GLU A 215 -1.60 11.08 18.21
C GLU A 215 -2.07 9.66 17.83
N LYS A 216 -2.64 8.92 18.80
CA LYS A 216 -3.11 7.54 18.62
C LYS A 216 -4.26 7.47 17.62
N LEU A 217 -5.26 8.34 17.81
CA LEU A 217 -6.38 8.47 16.88
C LEU A 217 -5.92 8.87 15.48
N MET A 218 -4.89 9.71 15.37
CA MET A 218 -4.40 10.19 14.08
C MET A 218 -3.74 9.08 13.25
N GLU A 219 -3.14 8.06 13.89
CA GLU A 219 -2.68 6.86 13.19
C GLU A 219 -3.86 6.11 12.52
N TRP A 220 -4.98 5.95 13.24
CA TRP A 220 -6.20 5.37 12.67
C TRP A 220 -6.77 6.19 11.52
N VAL A 221 -6.79 7.51 11.66
CA VAL A 221 -7.32 8.40 10.63
C VAL A 221 -6.49 8.29 9.34
N ILE A 222 -5.16 8.33 9.41
CA ILE A 222 -4.32 8.17 8.21
C ILE A 222 -4.43 6.76 7.64
N PHE A 223 -4.53 5.72 8.47
CA PHE A 223 -4.77 4.35 8.03
C PHE A 223 -6.06 4.21 7.23
N PHE A 224 -7.19 4.71 7.74
CA PHE A 224 -8.46 4.65 7.03
C PHE A 224 -8.48 5.53 5.78
N ALA A 225 -7.81 6.68 5.79
CA ALA A 225 -7.68 7.53 4.60
C ALA A 225 -6.90 6.83 3.49
N LEU A 226 -5.79 6.17 3.81
CA LEU A 226 -5.04 5.34 2.86
C LEU A 226 -5.91 4.21 2.31
N MET A 227 -6.69 3.54 3.16
CA MET A 227 -7.58 2.47 2.73
C MET A 227 -8.69 2.95 1.80
N ALA A 228 -9.29 4.10 2.10
CA ALA A 228 -10.29 4.72 1.24
C ALA A 228 -9.76 5.04 -0.17
N TRP A 229 -8.45 5.27 -0.32
CA TRP A 229 -7.81 5.47 -1.63
C TRP A 229 -7.37 4.16 -2.29
N MET A 230 -6.71 3.26 -1.55
CA MET A 230 -6.12 2.03 -2.09
C MET A 230 -7.18 0.99 -2.49
N LEU A 231 -8.27 0.87 -1.75
CA LEU A 231 -9.29 -0.16 -2.00
C LEU A 231 -10.01 0.03 -3.34
N PRO A 232 -10.49 1.25 -3.70
CA PRO A 232 -11.07 1.46 -5.03
C PRO A 232 -10.10 1.16 -6.17
N ILE A 233 -8.83 1.56 -6.04
CA ILE A 233 -7.80 1.30 -7.06
C ILE A 233 -7.58 -0.21 -7.21
N SER A 234 -7.49 -0.92 -6.09
CA SER A 234 -7.39 -2.38 -6.04
C SER A 234 -8.55 -3.05 -6.77
N PHE A 235 -9.78 -2.59 -6.50
CA PHE A 235 -10.97 -3.07 -7.18
C PHE A 235 -10.91 -2.84 -8.69
N PHE A 236 -10.59 -1.63 -9.15
CA PHE A 236 -10.51 -1.31 -10.58
C PHE A 236 -9.42 -2.11 -11.30
N ALA A 237 -8.24 -2.26 -10.71
CA ALA A 237 -7.15 -3.04 -11.27
C ALA A 237 -7.49 -4.54 -11.38
N MET A 238 -8.13 -5.13 -10.37
CA MET A 238 -8.58 -6.52 -10.46
C MET A 238 -9.68 -6.71 -11.51
N ARG A 239 -10.61 -5.75 -11.64
CA ARG A 239 -11.65 -5.79 -12.69
C ARG A 239 -11.05 -5.67 -14.09
N HIS A 240 -10.06 -4.81 -14.25
CA HIS A 240 -9.32 -4.67 -15.51
C HIS A 240 -8.58 -5.98 -15.85
N ALA A 241 -7.92 -6.60 -14.87
CA ALA A 241 -7.28 -7.90 -15.05
C ALA A 241 -8.30 -8.99 -15.45
N GLU A 242 -9.48 -9.03 -14.82
CA GLU A 242 -10.54 -9.96 -15.19
C GLU A 242 -11.02 -9.79 -16.62
N LYS A 243 -11.23 -8.55 -17.07
CA LYS A 243 -11.60 -8.27 -18.46
C LYS A 243 -10.57 -8.85 -19.44
N LEU A 244 -9.28 -8.63 -19.20
CA LEU A 244 -8.19 -9.14 -20.04
C LEU A 244 -8.07 -10.68 -20.06
N LEU A 245 -8.58 -11.37 -19.03
CA LEU A 245 -8.63 -12.84 -19.03
C LEU A 245 -9.78 -13.38 -19.87
N ASN A 246 -10.92 -12.70 -19.87
CA ASN A 246 -12.12 -13.14 -20.58
C ASN A 246 -12.08 -12.83 -22.09
N GLU A 247 -11.18 -11.94 -22.52
CA GLU A 247 -10.97 -11.59 -23.93
C GLU A 247 -9.98 -12.54 -24.65
N LYS A 248 -9.41 -13.54 -23.95
CA LYS A 248 -8.48 -14.53 -24.50
C LYS A 248 -9.12 -15.90 -24.62
#